data_AF-A0A094IDU9-F1
#
_entry.id   AF-A0A094IDU9-F1
#
_cell.length_a   1.000
_cell.length_b   1.000
_cell.length_c   1.000
_cell.angle_alpha   90.00
_cell.angle_beta   90.00
_cell.angle_gamma   90.00
#
_symmetry.space_group_name_H-M   'P 1'
#
loop_
_entity.id
_entity.type
_entity.pdbx_description
1 polymer ?
#
loop_
_entity_poly.entity_id
_entity_poly.type
_entity_poly.pdbx_seq_one_letter_code
_entity_poly.pdbx_strand_id
1 'polypeptide(L)'
;MSRFARGSVEKVQGFRKDERIRLSTDFLFLSLAYKQTSSIAVPAARPQLPVAKAQYSNPLSSNMKFTLASIALLAPFIPSVVANFDVYFIHTNLYDTYNWGIYDAQPSCETVRTTRAWSWRSDVSGDKLGMRCQGSGCAFNAPIENIDVLEMNFNNNPVLHWTIYKNRNYDLIGLDGKTYGNCFAYPYGDFDCPGEQGHRKFRCLTSSTAS
;
A
#
# COMPACT_ATOMS: atom_id res chain seq x y z
N MET A 1 -41.60 33.81 -39.71
CA MET A 1 -40.22 34.32 -39.88
C MET A 1 -39.31 33.57 -38.91
N SER A 2 -38.43 32.75 -39.47
CA SER A 2 -37.53 31.81 -38.80
C SER A 2 -36.31 32.50 -38.19
N ARG A 3 -35.69 31.87 -37.17
CA ARG A 3 -34.24 31.64 -37.09
C ARG A 3 -33.92 30.56 -36.05
N PHE A 4 -33.54 29.39 -36.56
CA PHE A 4 -32.86 28.30 -35.86
C PHE A 4 -31.40 28.69 -35.65
N ALA A 5 -30.85 28.52 -34.45
CA ALA A 5 -29.41 28.56 -34.19
C ALA A 5 -28.90 27.12 -33.97
N ARG A 6 -28.08 26.63 -34.91
CA ARG A 6 -27.28 25.40 -34.80
C ARG A 6 -26.02 25.71 -34.01
N GLY A 7 -25.79 25.00 -32.91
CA GLY A 7 -24.49 24.93 -32.23
C GLY A 7 -23.71 23.70 -32.72
N SER A 8 -22.46 23.91 -33.11
CA SER A 8 -21.52 22.92 -33.65
C SER A 8 -21.15 21.83 -32.65
N VAL A 9 -21.04 20.60 -33.16
CA VAL A 9 -20.45 19.44 -32.49
C VAL A 9 -18.94 19.47 -32.74
N GLU A 10 -18.16 19.64 -31.69
CA GLU A 10 -16.70 19.60 -31.74
C GLU A 10 -16.20 18.13 -31.63
N LYS A 11 -15.39 17.72 -32.61
CA LYS A 11 -14.80 16.38 -32.71
C LYS A 11 -13.67 16.23 -31.68
N VAL A 12 -13.84 15.34 -30.71
CA VAL A 12 -12.76 14.86 -29.85
C VAL A 12 -11.85 13.92 -30.66
N GLN A 13 -10.61 14.35 -30.87
CA GLN A 13 -9.55 13.57 -31.53
C GLN A 13 -9.09 12.40 -30.66
N GLY A 14 -8.84 11.26 -31.31
CA GLY A 14 -8.53 9.98 -30.69
C GLY A 14 -7.15 9.90 -30.03
N PHE A 15 -7.12 9.25 -28.87
CA PHE A 15 -5.90 8.82 -28.21
C PHE A 15 -5.36 7.55 -28.87
N ARG A 16 -4.15 7.66 -29.42
CA ARG A 16 -3.39 6.57 -30.04
C ARG A 16 -2.72 5.76 -28.91
N LYS A 17 -3.12 4.49 -28.76
CA LYS A 17 -2.38 3.45 -28.04
C LYS A 17 -1.08 3.18 -28.80
N ASP A 18 0.04 3.23 -28.08
CA ASP A 18 1.19 2.32 -28.18
C ASP A 18 2.47 3.07 -27.85
N GLU A 19 2.99 2.87 -26.64
CA GLU A 19 4.43 2.86 -26.46
C GLU A 19 4.83 1.85 -25.39
N ARG A 20 5.49 0.78 -25.86
CA ARG A 20 6.14 -0.24 -25.05
C ARG A 20 7.36 0.37 -24.38
N ILE A 21 7.30 0.60 -23.07
CA ILE A 21 8.50 0.88 -22.28
C ILE A 21 9.07 -0.44 -21.78
N ARG A 22 10.35 -0.65 -22.11
CA ARG A 22 11.17 -1.79 -21.76
C ARG A 22 11.28 -1.96 -20.25
N LEU A 23 11.10 -3.21 -19.83
CA LEU A 23 11.34 -3.73 -18.49
C LEU A 23 12.78 -3.44 -18.05
N SER A 24 12.93 -2.65 -16.99
CA SER A 24 14.15 -2.55 -16.18
C SER A 24 13.92 -3.31 -14.86
N THR A 25 14.96 -3.98 -14.42
CA THR A 25 15.08 -5.04 -13.41
C THR A 25 14.86 -4.62 -11.94
N ASP A 26 13.96 -3.69 -11.63
CA ASP A 26 13.81 -3.11 -10.28
C ASP A 26 12.80 -3.84 -9.37
N PHE A 27 12.43 -5.08 -9.71
CA PHE A 27 11.44 -5.90 -8.99
C PHE A 27 11.88 -6.41 -7.61
N LEU A 28 13.09 -6.10 -7.15
CA LEU A 28 13.58 -6.48 -5.82
C LEU A 28 13.42 -5.38 -4.75
N PHE A 29 13.03 -4.16 -5.11
CA PHE A 29 12.98 -3.05 -4.14
C PHE A 29 11.67 -2.92 -3.36
N LEU A 30 10.54 -3.48 -3.81
CA LEU A 30 9.29 -3.42 -3.04
C LEU A 30 9.23 -4.41 -1.86
N SER A 31 10.06 -5.45 -1.85
CA SER A 31 10.25 -6.32 -0.67
C SER A 31 11.33 -5.78 0.29
N LEU A 32 12.22 -4.90 -0.19
CA LEU A 32 13.31 -4.31 0.59
C LEU A 32 13.00 -2.91 1.16
N ALA A 33 12.09 -2.14 0.54
CA ALA A 33 11.61 -0.88 1.11
C ALA A 33 10.78 -1.07 2.39
N TYR A 34 10.34 -2.30 2.67
CA TYR A 34 9.74 -2.66 3.94
C TYR A 34 10.74 -2.93 5.07
N LYS A 35 12.04 -3.00 4.75
CA LYS A 35 13.09 -3.40 5.70
C LYS A 35 13.93 -2.24 6.24
N GLN A 36 13.57 -0.98 5.95
CA GLN A 36 14.45 0.15 6.27
C GLN A 36 13.68 1.36 6.81
N THR A 37 13.29 1.29 8.08
CA THR A 37 13.42 2.34 9.12
C THR A 37 12.71 1.90 10.41
N SER A 38 13.21 0.83 11.03
CA SER A 38 13.00 0.59 12.45
C SER A 38 14.37 0.65 13.12
N SER A 39 14.87 1.88 13.29
CA SER A 39 16.00 2.13 14.18
C SER A 39 15.53 1.92 15.62
N ILE A 40 15.38 0.67 16.02
CA ILE A 40 15.25 0.28 17.43
C ILE A 40 16.65 0.46 18.03
N ALA A 41 16.81 1.49 18.85
CA ALA A 41 17.95 1.62 19.72
C ALA A 41 18.05 0.37 20.61
N VAL A 42 19.12 -0.41 20.42
CA VAL A 42 19.46 -1.56 21.25
C VAL A 42 19.93 -1.03 22.61
N PRO A 43 19.29 -1.38 23.74
CA PRO A 43 19.86 -1.09 25.04
C PRO A 43 21.11 -1.95 25.28
N ALA A 44 22.13 -1.28 25.82
CA ALA A 44 23.47 -1.80 26.05
C ALA A 44 23.51 -3.10 26.88
N ALA A 45 24.56 -3.87 26.60
CA ALA A 45 24.89 -5.19 27.11
C ALA A 45 24.76 -5.36 28.64
N ARG A 46 24.16 -6.48 29.06
CA ARG A 46 24.31 -7.01 30.43
C ARG A 46 25.58 -7.87 30.53
N PRO A 47 26.26 -7.89 31.69
CA PRO A 47 27.46 -8.71 31.90
C PRO A 47 27.13 -10.21 31.96
N GLN A 48 28.05 -11.03 31.44
CA GLN A 48 28.00 -12.49 31.48
C GLN A 48 28.31 -13.01 32.89
N LEU A 49 27.45 -13.89 33.42
CA LEU A 49 27.72 -14.71 34.61
C LEU A 49 28.50 -15.98 34.22
N PRO A 50 29.44 -16.44 35.07
CA PRO A 50 30.29 -17.59 34.76
C PRO A 50 29.54 -18.93 34.80
N VAL A 51 29.98 -19.80 33.90
CA VAL A 51 29.53 -21.18 33.65
C VAL A 51 29.98 -22.10 34.79
N ALA A 52 29.02 -22.68 35.52
CA ALA A 52 29.30 -23.80 36.43
C ALA A 52 29.24 -25.13 35.66
N LYS A 53 30.33 -25.89 35.72
CA LYS A 53 30.44 -27.27 35.20
C LYS A 53 29.74 -28.22 36.18
N ALA A 54 28.74 -28.97 35.71
CA ALA A 54 28.15 -30.08 36.45
C ALA A 54 28.72 -31.41 35.92
N GLN A 55 29.24 -32.22 36.86
CA GLN A 55 29.84 -33.52 36.63
C GLN A 55 28.77 -34.59 36.34
N TYR A 56 29.10 -35.49 35.41
CA TYR A 56 28.28 -36.64 35.05
C TYR A 56 28.56 -37.82 36.00
N SER A 57 27.51 -38.36 36.61
CA SER A 57 27.53 -39.69 37.24
C SER A 57 26.26 -40.43 36.87
N ASN A 58 26.40 -41.49 36.08
CA ASN A 58 25.42 -42.59 35.98
C ASN A 58 25.87 -43.66 37.00
N PRO A 59 24.96 -44.38 37.70
CA PRO A 59 24.32 -45.52 37.02
C PRO A 59 22.96 -46.02 37.56
N LEU A 60 22.39 -46.95 36.77
CA LEU A 60 21.59 -48.12 37.13
C LEU A 60 20.07 -47.98 37.44
N SER A 61 19.32 -48.65 36.55
CA SER A 61 18.23 -49.60 36.84
C SER A 61 17.01 -49.09 37.62
N SER A 62 15.94 -48.76 36.90
CA SER A 62 14.57 -48.99 37.36
C SER A 62 13.58 -48.87 36.20
N ASN A 63 12.64 -49.82 36.12
CA ASN A 63 11.49 -49.83 35.22
C ASN A 63 10.73 -48.50 35.29
N MET A 64 10.73 -47.72 34.20
CA MET A 64 9.99 -46.44 34.15
C MET A 64 8.97 -46.43 33.01
N LYS A 65 7.73 -46.22 33.44
CA LYS A 65 6.48 -46.15 32.69
C LYS A 65 6.52 -44.97 31.71
N PHE A 66 5.85 -45.14 30.57
CA PHE A 66 5.52 -44.16 29.53
C PHE A 66 5.77 -42.68 29.91
N THR A 67 6.90 -42.13 29.46
CA THR A 67 7.10 -40.68 29.47
C THR A 67 6.73 -40.14 28.11
N LEU A 68 5.58 -39.44 28.05
CA LEU A 68 5.11 -38.67 26.91
C LEU A 68 6.22 -37.72 26.44
N ALA A 69 6.73 -37.96 25.24
CA ALA A 69 7.62 -37.04 24.54
C ALA A 69 6.83 -35.76 24.24
N SER A 70 7.11 -34.70 24.99
CA SER A 70 6.55 -33.36 24.75
C SER A 70 7.22 -32.78 23.51
N ILE A 71 6.55 -32.86 22.35
CA ILE A 71 6.92 -32.11 21.15
C ILE A 71 6.57 -30.64 21.42
N ALA A 72 7.57 -29.85 21.80
CA ALA A 72 7.44 -28.39 21.90
C ALA A 72 7.32 -27.81 20.49
N LEU A 73 6.09 -27.58 20.03
CA LEU A 73 5.78 -26.78 18.84
C LEU A 73 6.23 -25.32 19.09
N LEU A 74 7.44 -24.98 18.68
CA LEU A 74 7.85 -23.59 18.48
C LEU A 74 7.12 -23.07 17.24
N ALA A 75 5.88 -22.60 17.42
CA ALA A 75 5.21 -21.82 16.40
C ALA A 75 6.01 -20.53 16.17
N PRO A 76 6.51 -20.24 14.95
CA PRO A 76 7.14 -18.97 14.68
C PRO A 76 6.09 -17.86 14.84
N PHE A 77 6.31 -16.97 15.81
CA PHE A 77 5.61 -15.69 15.88
C PHE A 77 6.10 -14.84 14.71
N ILE A 78 5.43 -14.95 13.56
CA ILE A 78 5.65 -14.01 12.47
C ILE A 78 5.05 -12.69 12.94
N PRO A 79 5.85 -11.63 13.14
CA PRO A 79 5.31 -10.33 13.50
C PRO A 79 4.37 -9.90 12.37
N SER A 80 3.09 -9.74 12.69
CA SER A 80 2.14 -9.08 11.82
C SER A 80 2.62 -7.66 11.67
N VAL A 81 3.17 -7.32 10.51
CA VAL A 81 3.53 -5.94 10.27
C VAL A 81 2.25 -5.21 9.87
N VAL A 82 2.07 -4.00 10.37
CA VAL A 82 0.94 -3.15 10.02
C VAL A 82 1.52 -2.10 9.08
N ALA A 83 1.02 -2.05 7.84
CA ALA A 83 1.43 -1.06 6.85
C ALA A 83 0.29 -0.05 6.71
N ASN A 84 0.29 0.97 7.56
CA ASN A 84 -0.60 2.10 7.36
C ASN A 84 -0.09 2.91 6.16
N PHE A 85 -0.97 3.60 5.44
CA PHE A 85 -0.54 4.41 4.31
C PHE A 85 -1.51 5.55 4.05
N ASP A 86 -1.00 6.60 3.40
CA ASP A 86 -1.72 7.72 2.87
C ASP A 86 -1.86 7.56 1.35
N VAL A 87 -3.03 7.91 0.84
CA VAL A 87 -3.30 7.99 -0.60
C VAL A 87 -3.38 9.45 -0.99
N TYR A 88 -2.56 9.84 -1.96
CA TYR A 88 -2.52 11.19 -2.52
C TYR A 88 -3.01 11.19 -3.95
N PHE A 89 -3.65 12.28 -4.35
CA PHE A 89 -3.86 12.61 -5.75
C PHE A 89 -2.86 13.69 -6.15
N ILE A 90 -2.01 13.37 -7.13
CA ILE A 90 -0.80 14.10 -7.49
C ILE A 90 -1.00 14.77 -8.84
N HIS A 91 -0.57 16.02 -8.93
CA HIS A 91 -0.47 16.79 -10.16
C HIS A 91 0.99 17.10 -10.45
N THR A 92 1.45 16.75 -11.66
CA THR A 92 2.80 17.03 -12.13
C THR A 92 2.77 18.14 -13.18
N ASN A 93 3.33 19.29 -12.84
CA ASN A 93 3.28 20.52 -13.64
C ASN A 93 3.99 20.39 -14.99
N LEU A 94 5.03 19.56 -15.09
CA LEU A 94 5.85 19.44 -16.31
C LEU A 94 5.06 18.90 -17.50
N TYR A 95 4.09 18.04 -17.25
CA TYR A 95 3.30 17.36 -18.29
C TYR A 95 1.78 17.54 -18.10
N ASP A 96 1.37 18.33 -17.12
CA ASP A 96 -0.03 18.47 -16.68
C ASP A 96 -0.72 17.12 -16.47
N THR A 97 -0.01 16.20 -15.80
CA THR A 97 -0.50 14.83 -15.58
C THR A 97 -1.02 14.66 -14.16
N TYR A 98 -2.06 13.84 -14.03
CA TYR A 98 -2.69 13.51 -12.77
C TYR A 98 -2.49 12.03 -12.48
N ASN A 99 -1.87 11.74 -11.34
CA ASN A 99 -1.57 10.38 -10.90
C ASN A 99 -1.95 10.20 -9.42
N TRP A 100 -1.87 8.97 -8.93
CA TRP A 100 -2.06 8.65 -7.53
C TRP A 100 -0.73 8.29 -6.88
N GLY A 101 -0.51 8.74 -5.64
CA GLY A 101 0.64 8.37 -4.84
C GLY A 101 0.21 7.63 -3.58
N ILE A 102 1.06 6.71 -3.12
CA ILE A 102 0.85 5.96 -1.89
C ILE A 102 2.12 6.03 -1.07
N TYR A 103 2.00 6.48 0.17
CA TYR A 103 3.12 6.74 1.06
C TYR A 103 2.79 6.27 2.47
N ASP A 104 3.78 5.91 3.29
CA ASP A 104 3.53 5.52 4.69
C ASP A 104 3.00 6.69 5.55
N ALA A 105 3.38 7.91 5.20
CA ALA A 105 2.95 9.16 5.84
C ALA A 105 3.12 10.34 4.86
N GLN A 106 3.10 11.58 5.36
CA GLN A 106 3.38 12.76 4.53
C GLN A 106 4.77 12.63 3.90
N PRO A 107 4.88 12.58 2.56
CA PRO A 107 6.16 12.33 1.92
C PRO A 107 7.04 13.58 1.91
N SER A 108 8.36 13.37 1.92
CA SER A 108 9.31 14.41 1.53
C SER A 108 9.33 14.57 0.00
N CYS A 109 9.83 15.69 -0.53
CA CYS A 109 9.95 15.85 -1.98
C CYS A 109 10.86 14.81 -2.64
N GLU A 110 11.86 14.31 -1.93
CA GLU A 110 12.69 13.21 -2.43
C GLU A 110 11.89 11.90 -2.51
N THR A 111 11.09 11.62 -1.49
CA THR A 111 10.16 10.48 -1.48
C THR A 111 9.17 10.57 -2.64
N VAL A 112 8.61 11.76 -2.89
CA VAL A 112 7.67 11.98 -4.00
C VAL A 112 8.31 11.62 -5.35
N ARG A 113 9.53 12.10 -5.62
CA ARG A 113 10.24 11.88 -6.90
C ARG A 113 10.70 10.44 -7.13
N THR A 114 11.04 9.74 -6.06
CA THR A 114 11.59 8.38 -6.12
C THR A 114 10.52 7.30 -6.00
N THR A 115 9.36 7.63 -5.44
CA THR A 115 8.25 6.69 -5.30
C THR A 115 7.44 6.64 -6.58
N ARG A 116 7.09 5.42 -7.00
CA ARG A 116 6.23 5.19 -8.17
C ARG A 116 4.86 5.84 -7.98
N ALA A 117 4.47 6.68 -8.94
CA ALA A 117 3.10 7.13 -9.09
C ALA A 117 2.26 6.13 -9.92
N TRP A 118 0.96 6.07 -9.63
CA TRP A 118 0.01 5.17 -10.27
C TRP A 118 -0.96 5.94 -11.16
N SER A 119 -1.00 5.59 -12.44
CA SER A 119 -1.88 6.27 -13.38
C SER A 119 -3.35 6.05 -13.05
N TRP A 120 -4.15 7.10 -13.23
CA TRP A 120 -5.60 6.98 -13.26
C TRP A 120 -6.05 6.09 -14.44
N ARG A 121 -7.02 5.21 -14.20
CA ARG A 121 -7.66 4.38 -15.23
C ARG A 121 -9.16 4.32 -15.01
N SER A 122 -9.91 4.13 -16.09
CA SER A 122 -11.33 3.81 -16.03
C SER A 122 -11.61 2.38 -15.57
N ASP A 123 -10.61 1.49 -15.63
CA ASP A 123 -10.68 0.09 -15.24
C ASP A 123 -9.28 -0.42 -14.82
N VAL A 124 -9.24 -1.10 -13.67
CA VAL A 124 -8.04 -1.72 -13.08
C VAL A 124 -8.26 -3.21 -12.77
N SER A 125 -9.26 -3.83 -13.38
CA SER A 125 -9.53 -5.26 -13.25
C SER A 125 -8.53 -6.13 -14.02
N GLY A 126 -8.43 -7.40 -13.61
CA GLY A 126 -7.55 -8.37 -14.25
C GLY A 126 -6.09 -7.96 -14.10
N ASP A 127 -5.40 -7.77 -15.23
CA ASP A 127 -3.97 -7.47 -15.28
C ASP A 127 -3.62 -5.98 -15.33
N LYS A 128 -4.63 -5.10 -15.25
CA LYS A 128 -4.49 -3.66 -15.50
C LYS A 128 -4.05 -2.92 -14.23
N LEU A 129 -2.76 -2.62 -14.14
CA LEU A 129 -2.20 -1.88 -13.02
C LEU A 129 -2.59 -0.39 -13.02
N GLY A 130 -2.90 0.15 -11.86
CA GLY A 130 -3.19 1.57 -11.66
C GLY A 130 -4.23 1.80 -10.57
N MET A 131 -4.90 2.95 -10.65
CA MET A 131 -5.99 3.30 -9.74
C MET A 131 -7.21 3.79 -10.50
N ARG A 132 -8.39 3.28 -10.13
CA ARG A 132 -9.69 3.73 -10.64
C ARG A 132 -10.39 4.53 -9.55
N CYS A 133 -10.86 5.72 -9.90
CA CYS A 133 -11.65 6.56 -9.01
C CYS A 133 -13.04 6.78 -9.61
N GLN A 134 -14.06 6.69 -8.76
CA GLN A 134 -15.45 6.99 -9.11
C GLN A 134 -16.07 7.96 -8.09
N GLY A 135 -16.88 8.89 -8.60
CA GLY A 135 -17.53 9.95 -7.82
C GLY A 135 -17.02 11.34 -8.24
N SER A 136 -17.72 12.40 -7.80
CA SER A 136 -17.30 13.77 -8.12
C SER A 136 -16.06 14.22 -7.34
N GLY A 137 -15.61 13.42 -6.37
CA GLY A 137 -14.38 13.63 -5.59
C GLY A 137 -13.08 13.26 -6.31
N CYS A 138 -13.16 12.76 -7.55
CA CYS A 138 -12.01 12.26 -8.32
C CYS A 138 -11.19 13.33 -9.05
N ALA A 139 -11.53 14.62 -8.89
CA ALA A 139 -10.70 15.70 -9.39
C ALA A 139 -9.68 16.16 -8.33
N PHE A 140 -8.61 16.81 -8.78
CA PHE A 140 -7.47 17.23 -7.94
C PHE A 140 -7.92 17.98 -6.67
N ASN A 141 -8.68 19.06 -6.87
CA ASN A 141 -9.22 19.91 -5.80
C ASN A 141 -10.60 19.47 -5.29
N ALA A 142 -11.13 18.32 -5.74
CA ALA A 142 -12.47 17.93 -5.33
C ALA A 142 -12.48 17.40 -3.88
N PRO A 143 -13.57 17.65 -3.13
CA PRO A 143 -13.72 17.15 -1.78
C PRO A 143 -13.71 15.62 -1.75
N ILE A 144 -13.00 15.05 -0.80
CA ILE A 144 -12.79 13.61 -0.68
C ILE A 144 -14.08 12.86 -0.36
N GLU A 145 -14.98 13.46 0.41
CA GLU A 145 -16.27 12.88 0.74
C GLU A 145 -17.09 12.54 -0.51
N ASN A 146 -16.75 13.10 -1.67
CA ASN A 146 -17.39 12.82 -2.95
C ASN A 146 -16.72 11.69 -3.75
N ILE A 147 -15.70 11.01 -3.20
CA ILE A 147 -15.17 9.76 -3.77
C ILE A 147 -16.06 8.62 -3.28
N ASP A 148 -16.76 7.98 -4.21
CA ASP A 148 -17.63 6.84 -3.92
C ASP A 148 -16.85 5.52 -3.90
N VAL A 149 -15.90 5.38 -4.83
CA VAL A 149 -15.04 4.20 -4.97
C VAL A 149 -13.63 4.63 -5.33
N LEU A 150 -12.65 4.06 -4.64
CA LEU A 150 -11.24 4.10 -5.05
C LEU A 150 -10.69 2.68 -5.10
N GLU A 151 -10.38 2.21 -6.29
CA GLU A 151 -9.90 0.86 -6.57
C GLU A 151 -8.44 0.91 -7.00
N MET A 152 -7.65 -0.01 -6.47
CA MET A 152 -6.21 -0.07 -6.56
C MET A 152 -5.79 -1.45 -7.05
N ASN A 153 -4.99 -1.52 -8.11
CA ASN A 153 -4.36 -2.76 -8.56
C ASN A 153 -2.88 -2.49 -8.83
N PHE A 154 -1.99 -3.04 -8.00
CA PHE A 154 -0.55 -2.80 -8.08
C PHE A 154 0.26 -3.99 -8.58
N ASN A 155 -0.29 -5.19 -8.42
CA ASN A 155 0.35 -6.42 -8.84
C ASN A 155 -0.67 -7.57 -8.89
N ASN A 156 -0.41 -8.55 -9.75
CA ASN A 156 -1.20 -9.79 -9.84
C ASN A 156 -0.48 -10.99 -9.21
N ASN A 157 0.80 -10.85 -8.84
CA ASN A 157 1.56 -11.90 -8.16
C ASN A 157 2.66 -11.33 -7.23
N PRO A 158 2.45 -11.24 -5.90
CA PRO A 158 1.17 -11.52 -5.23
C PRO A 158 0.08 -10.54 -5.69
N VAL A 159 -1.18 -10.96 -5.56
CA VAL A 159 -2.34 -10.10 -5.87
C VAL A 159 -2.40 -8.97 -4.85
N LEU A 160 -2.12 -7.75 -5.30
CA LEU A 160 -2.17 -6.52 -4.51
C LEU A 160 -3.28 -5.64 -5.08
N HIS A 161 -4.51 -6.02 -4.78
CA HIS A 161 -5.72 -5.37 -5.28
C HIS A 161 -6.68 -5.08 -4.13
N TRP A 162 -6.99 -3.81 -3.93
CA TRP A 162 -7.93 -3.36 -2.90
C TRP A 162 -8.89 -2.30 -3.41
N THR A 163 -10.06 -2.24 -2.81
CA THR A 163 -11.07 -1.24 -3.12
C THR A 163 -11.58 -0.60 -1.83
N ILE A 164 -11.64 0.72 -1.84
CA ILE A 164 -12.22 1.55 -0.79
C ILE A 164 -13.62 1.96 -1.26
N TYR A 165 -14.64 1.66 -0.45
CA TYR A 165 -16.03 1.99 -0.75
C TYR A 165 -16.60 2.96 0.29
N LYS A 166 -17.10 4.12 -0.16
CA LYS A 166 -17.78 5.08 0.72
C LYS A 166 -18.97 4.48 1.44
N ASN A 167 -19.78 3.69 0.73
CA ASN A 167 -20.97 3.05 1.29
C ASN A 167 -20.68 1.83 2.19
N ARG A 168 -19.40 1.51 2.42
CA ARG A 168 -18.93 0.50 3.36
C ARG A 168 -17.98 1.11 4.38
N ASN A 169 -18.31 2.31 4.86
CA ASN A 169 -17.51 3.03 5.87
C ASN A 169 -16.03 3.18 5.49
N TYR A 170 -15.72 3.27 4.19
CA TYR A 170 -14.35 3.33 3.65
C TYR A 170 -13.46 2.13 4.03
N ASP A 171 -14.04 0.96 4.21
CA ASP A 171 -13.29 -0.29 4.41
C ASP A 171 -12.38 -0.58 3.22
N LEU A 172 -11.16 -1.07 3.51
CA LEU A 172 -10.17 -1.50 2.52
C LEU A 172 -10.41 -2.97 2.21
N ILE A 173 -11.11 -3.24 1.12
CA ILE A 173 -11.62 -4.58 0.78
C ILE A 173 -10.78 -5.21 -0.34
N GLY A 174 -10.31 -6.43 -0.15
CA GLY A 174 -9.57 -7.19 -1.16
C GLY A 174 -10.49 -7.90 -2.18
N LEU A 175 -9.90 -8.51 -3.22
CA LEU A 175 -10.65 -9.30 -4.22
C LEU A 175 -11.35 -10.54 -3.62
N ASP A 176 -10.89 -11.03 -2.48
CA ASP A 176 -11.50 -12.12 -1.73
C ASP A 176 -12.73 -11.67 -0.90
N GLY A 177 -13.09 -10.39 -0.96
CA GLY A 177 -14.18 -9.80 -0.20
C GLY A 177 -13.87 -9.57 1.28
N LYS A 178 -12.65 -9.86 1.74
CA LYS A 178 -12.24 -9.61 3.13
C LYS A 178 -11.82 -8.16 3.31
N THR A 179 -11.98 -7.68 4.54
CA THR A 179 -11.50 -6.36 4.96
C THR A 179 -10.08 -6.48 5.49
N TYR A 180 -9.15 -5.73 4.90
CA TYR A 180 -7.72 -5.70 5.25
C TYR A 180 -7.36 -4.48 6.09
N GLY A 181 -8.32 -3.60 6.33
CA GLY A 181 -8.13 -2.36 7.04
C GLY A 181 -9.34 -1.45 6.87
N ASN A 182 -9.24 -0.27 7.46
CA ASN A 182 -10.21 0.79 7.29
C ASN A 182 -9.48 2.07 6.87
N CYS A 183 -10.04 2.74 5.88
CA CYS A 183 -9.57 4.05 5.47
C CYS A 183 -10.51 5.12 5.98
N PHE A 184 -10.02 6.34 6.12
CA PHE A 184 -10.86 7.50 6.42
C PHE A 184 -10.38 8.70 5.63
N ALA A 185 -11.32 9.59 5.35
CA ALA A 185 -11.02 10.86 4.72
C ALA A 185 -10.02 11.65 5.57
N TYR A 186 -8.88 12.01 4.98
CA TYR A 186 -7.81 12.69 5.69
C TYR A 186 -7.21 13.81 4.82
N PRO A 187 -7.97 14.90 4.59
CA PRO A 187 -7.62 15.97 3.64
C PRO A 187 -6.57 16.96 4.17
N TYR A 188 -5.77 16.57 5.16
CA TYR A 188 -4.72 17.41 5.74
C TYR A 188 -3.35 16.83 5.36
N GLY A 189 -2.32 17.67 5.30
CA GLY A 189 -0.95 17.23 5.02
C GLY A 189 -0.65 17.05 3.54
N ASP A 190 -1.14 17.98 2.73
CA ASP A 190 -0.74 18.14 1.34
C ASP A 190 0.77 18.41 1.23
N PHE A 191 1.34 18.12 0.06
CA PHE A 191 2.72 18.48 -0.24
C PHE A 191 2.78 19.38 -1.48
N ASP A 192 3.78 20.26 -1.47
CA ASP A 192 4.12 21.12 -2.60
C ASP A 192 5.63 21.03 -2.84
N CYS A 193 6.00 20.41 -3.94
CA CYS A 193 7.37 20.17 -4.35
C CYS A 193 7.62 20.83 -5.70
N PRO A 194 8.87 21.23 -6.03
CA PRO A 194 9.16 21.81 -7.33
C PRO A 194 8.74 20.87 -8.46
N GLY A 195 7.67 21.27 -9.18
CA GLY A 195 7.09 20.54 -10.31
C GLY A 195 5.97 19.55 -9.95
N GLU A 196 5.69 19.30 -8.67
CA GLU A 196 4.73 18.29 -8.24
C GLU A 196 3.97 18.72 -6.98
N GLN A 197 2.65 18.60 -7.02
CA GLN A 197 1.75 18.89 -5.90
C GLN A 197 0.92 17.65 -5.58
N GLY A 198 0.62 17.43 -4.32
CA GLY A 198 -0.19 16.30 -3.90
C GLY A 198 -1.21 16.68 -2.86
N HIS A 199 -2.48 16.41 -3.15
CA HIS A 199 -3.55 16.49 -2.17
C HIS A 199 -3.74 15.15 -1.48
N ARG A 200 -3.62 15.13 -0.14
CA ARG A 200 -3.92 13.92 0.62
C ARG A 200 -5.41 13.64 0.49
N LYS A 201 -5.73 12.40 0.14
CA LYS A 201 -7.08 11.89 0.12
C LYS A 201 -7.31 11.03 1.36
N PHE A 202 -6.89 9.77 1.35
CA PHE A 202 -7.20 8.84 2.42
C PHE A 202 -6.00 8.61 3.35
N ARG A 203 -6.28 8.36 4.63
CA ARG A 203 -5.40 7.58 5.50
C ARG A 203 -6.01 6.19 5.64
N CYS A 204 -5.23 5.16 5.40
CA CYS A 204 -5.64 3.76 5.54
C CYS A 204 -4.86 3.11 6.68
N LEU A 205 -5.60 2.49 7.59
CA LEU A 205 -5.07 1.69 8.68
C LEU A 205 -5.27 0.22 8.36
N THR A 206 -4.19 -0.54 8.21
CA THR A 206 -4.29 -1.97 7.89
C THR A 206 -4.33 -2.81 9.16
N SER A 207 -5.17 -3.84 9.18
CA SER A 207 -5.29 -4.74 10.33
C SER A 207 -4.34 -5.94 10.25
N SER A 208 -3.83 -6.24 9.05
CA SER A 208 -2.88 -7.33 8.79
C SER A 208 -2.14 -7.07 7.46
N THR A 209 -0.81 -7.09 7.42
CA THR A 209 -0.10 -7.24 6.14
C THR A 209 -0.01 -8.71 5.76
N ALA A 210 -0.05 -8.98 4.46
CA ALA A 210 0.12 -10.30 3.86
C ALA A 210 1.28 -11.10 4.52
N SER A 211 0.99 -12.34 4.88
CA SER A 211 1.98 -13.39 5.19
C SER A 211 2.48 -14.04 3.92
#